data_AF-A0A6A4X0M9-F1
#
_entry.id   AF-A0A6A4X0M9-F1
#
_cell.length_a   1.000
_cell.length_b   1.000
_cell.length_c   1.000
_cell.angle_alpha   90.00
_cell.angle_beta   90.00
_cell.angle_gamma   90.00
#
_symmetry.space_group_name_H-M   'P 1'
#
loop_
_entity.id
_entity.type
_entity.pdbx_description
1 polymer ?
#
loop_
_entity_poly.entity_id
_entity_poly.type
_entity_poly.pdbx_seq_one_letter_code
_entity_poly.pdbx_strand_id
1 'polypeptide(L)'
;MDPMCFGVMDAAASVLEAATTDMSDMDRLCVISFDEMSLDSRYCYDSTADQILRGSKLQLLMVRGLCSPWKQPLYYQLDSAMTPGELVHVIVRLESIGLSVVAGGRHGYSRNVFS
;
A
#
# COMPACT_ATOMS: atom_id res chain seq x y z
N MET A 1 -1.61 -18.88 -9.37
CA MET A 1 -2.29 -17.69 -8.85
C MET A 1 -1.82 -17.52 -7.43
N ASP A 2 -1.28 -16.35 -7.09
CA ASP A 2 -0.81 -16.09 -5.74
C ASP A 2 -1.99 -16.17 -4.76
N PRO A 3 -1.90 -16.95 -3.68
CA PRO A 3 -2.80 -16.81 -2.55
C PRO A 3 -2.78 -15.34 -2.14
N MET A 4 -3.93 -14.77 -1.74
CA MET A 4 -3.98 -13.42 -1.18
C MET A 4 -3.08 -13.35 0.07
N CYS A 5 -1.81 -12.99 -0.12
CA CYS A 5 -0.84 -12.85 0.95
C CYS A 5 -0.97 -11.44 1.50
N PHE A 6 -1.34 -11.33 2.77
CA PHE A 6 -1.38 -10.04 3.46
C PHE A 6 0.03 -9.45 3.55
N GLY A 7 0.12 -8.13 3.46
CA GLY A 7 1.38 -7.42 3.43
C GLY A 7 1.59 -6.67 2.11
N VAL A 8 2.84 -6.62 1.66
CA VAL A 8 3.22 -5.91 0.44
C VAL A 8 2.76 -6.67 -0.80
N MET A 9 2.13 -5.95 -1.72
CA MET A 9 1.67 -6.50 -3.00
C MET A 9 2.82 -6.52 -4.00
N ASP A 10 3.56 -7.63 -4.09
CA ASP A 10 4.71 -7.74 -5.00
C ASP A 10 4.32 -7.52 -6.46
N ALA A 11 3.20 -8.06 -6.91
CA ALA A 11 2.70 -7.83 -8.27
C ALA A 11 2.43 -6.33 -8.54
N ALA A 12 1.91 -5.61 -7.54
CA ALA A 12 1.69 -4.17 -7.66
C ALA A 12 3.03 -3.42 -7.73
N ALA A 13 3.99 -3.80 -6.89
CA ALA A 13 5.33 -3.22 -6.91
C ALA A 13 6.05 -3.47 -8.24
N SER A 14 5.92 -4.65 -8.86
CA SER A 14 6.50 -4.95 -10.17
C SER A 14 5.89 -4.12 -11.30
N VAL A 15 4.57 -3.88 -11.28
CA VAL A 15 3.93 -2.97 -12.25
C VAL A 15 4.45 -1.55 -12.07
N LEU A 16 4.65 -1.12 -10.82
CA LEU A 16 5.17 0.20 -10.51
C LEU A 16 6.63 0.37 -10.93
N GLU A 17 7.46 -0.66 -10.73
CA GLU A 17 8.85 -0.73 -11.19
C GLU A 17 8.96 -0.59 -12.72
N ALA A 18 8.10 -1.29 -13.46
CA ALA A 18 8.03 -1.14 -14.91
C ALA A 18 7.66 0.29 -15.31
N ALA A 19 6.67 0.90 -14.62
CA ALA A 19 6.25 2.27 -14.89
C ALA A 19 7.35 3.31 -14.57
N THR A 20 8.15 3.11 -13.52
CA THR A 20 9.19 4.05 -13.10
C THR A 20 10.32 4.26 -14.10
N THR A 21 10.50 3.32 -15.03
CA THR A 21 11.54 3.40 -16.07
C THR A 21 11.31 4.59 -17.00
N ASP A 22 10.05 4.89 -17.31
CA ASP A 22 9.66 5.97 -18.23
C ASP A 22 9.33 7.30 -17.53
N MET A 23 9.42 7.34 -16.19
CA MET A 23 9.05 8.50 -15.38
C MET A 23 10.20 9.49 -15.25
N SER A 24 9.89 10.79 -15.34
CA SER A 24 10.84 11.86 -15.01
C SER A 24 11.10 11.91 -13.50
N ASP A 25 12.19 12.58 -13.09
CA ASP A 25 12.52 12.72 -11.67
C ASP A 25 11.40 13.39 -10.85
N MET A 26 10.63 14.29 -11.47
CA MET A 26 9.46 14.92 -10.85
C MET A 26 8.29 13.94 -10.70
N ASP A 27 8.09 13.06 -11.68
CA ASP A 27 7.00 12.08 -11.65
C ASP A 27 7.26 10.96 -10.64
N ARG A 28 8.54 10.70 -10.34
CA ARG A 28 8.98 9.73 -9.32
C ARG A 28 8.70 10.19 -7.88
N LEU A 29 8.37 11.46 -7.68
CA LEU A 29 7.95 11.96 -6.37
C LEU A 29 6.59 11.37 -6.02
N CYS A 30 6.51 10.66 -4.90
CA CYS A 30 5.29 10.02 -4.45
C CYS A 30 5.00 10.29 -2.97
N VAL A 31 3.72 10.18 -2.63
CA VAL A 31 3.21 10.27 -1.27
C VAL A 31 2.52 8.97 -0.90
N ILE A 32 2.63 8.60 0.36
CA ILE A 32 1.98 7.41 0.90
C ILE A 32 0.79 7.84 1.75
N SER A 33 -0.33 7.15 1.58
CA SER A 33 -1.54 7.36 2.37
C SER A 33 -2.05 6.05 2.94
N PHE A 34 -2.38 6.03 4.22
CA PHE A 34 -2.99 4.89 4.88
C PHE A 34 -4.46 5.14 5.11
N ASP A 35 -5.29 4.15 4.82
CA ASP A 35 -6.71 4.16 5.08
C ASP A 35 -7.12 2.92 5.86
N GLU A 36 -8.11 3.06 6.73
CA GLU A 36 -8.69 1.95 7.49
C GLU A 36 -10.16 1.85 7.10
N MET A 37 -10.53 0.74 6.46
CA MET A 37 -11.90 0.49 6.02
C MET A 37 -12.53 -0.64 6.81
N SER A 38 -13.76 -0.42 7.30
CA SER A 38 -14.55 -1.46 7.95
C SER A 38 -15.05 -2.47 6.93
N LEU A 39 -14.92 -3.75 7.27
CA LEU A 39 -15.44 -4.87 6.48
C LEU A 39 -16.65 -5.50 7.18
N ASP A 40 -17.51 -6.16 6.40
CA ASP A 40 -18.54 -7.04 6.96
C ASP A 40 -17.86 -8.30 7.51
N SER A 41 -17.96 -8.54 8.81
CA SER A 41 -17.22 -9.56 9.55
C SER A 41 -17.71 -11.00 9.31
N ARG A 42 -18.30 -11.27 8.15
CA ARG A 42 -18.78 -12.61 7.77
C ARG A 42 -17.61 -13.51 7.42
N TYR A 43 -17.83 -14.81 7.62
CA TYR A 43 -16.93 -15.84 7.13
C TYR A 43 -17.11 -15.97 5.62
N CYS A 44 -16.01 -15.88 4.89
CA CYS A 44 -15.96 -16.18 3.46
C CYS A 44 -15.03 -17.37 3.27
N TYR A 45 -15.46 -18.36 2.49
CA TYR A 45 -14.60 -19.48 2.11
C TYR A 45 -14.08 -19.25 0.70
N ASP A 46 -12.77 -19.12 0.56
CA ASP A 46 -12.09 -19.06 -0.73
C ASP A 46 -11.70 -20.48 -1.14
N SER A 47 -12.47 -21.05 -2.06
CA SER A 47 -12.23 -22.40 -2.56
C SER A 47 -10.98 -22.54 -3.43
N THR A 48 -10.39 -21.43 -3.88
CA THR A 48 -9.19 -21.44 -4.73
C THR A 48 -7.94 -21.65 -3.88
N ALA A 49 -7.88 -20.96 -2.74
CA ALA A 49 -6.77 -21.05 -1.80
C ALA A 49 -7.05 -21.99 -0.60
N ASP A 50 -8.22 -22.66 -0.59
CA ASP A 50 -8.67 -23.55 0.48
C ASP A 50 -8.55 -22.91 1.87
N GLN A 51 -9.08 -21.68 2.00
CA GLN A 51 -8.94 -20.89 3.21
C GLN A 51 -10.25 -20.22 3.62
N ILE A 52 -10.44 -20.09 4.93
CA ILE A 52 -11.51 -19.30 5.53
C ILE A 52 -10.99 -17.89 5.78
N LEU A 53 -11.53 -16.93 5.05
CA LEU A 53 -11.26 -15.51 5.21
C LEU A 53 -12.25 -14.92 6.23
N ARG A 54 -11.70 -14.19 7.20
CA ARG A 54 -12.46 -13.40 8.17
C ARG A 54 -11.67 -12.13 8.48
N GLY A 55 -12.34 -11.00 8.43
CA GLY A 55 -11.77 -9.72 8.84
C GLY A 55 -12.88 -8.73 9.16
N SER A 56 -12.69 -7.90 10.18
CA SER A 56 -13.59 -6.81 10.53
C SER A 56 -13.10 -5.46 10.01
N LYS A 57 -11.79 -5.34 9.77
CA LYS A 57 -11.12 -4.13 9.32
C LYS A 57 -10.05 -4.48 8.30
N LEU A 58 -9.94 -3.68 7.25
CA LEU A 58 -8.81 -3.70 6.32
C LEU A 58 -8.01 -2.42 6.48
N GLN A 59 -6.73 -2.59 6.77
CA GLN A 59 -5.72 -1.54 6.66
C GLN A 59 -5.18 -1.54 5.23
N LEU A 60 -5.28 -0.42 4.53
CA LEU A 60 -4.80 -0.25 3.17
C LEU A 60 -3.76 0.87 3.09
N LEU A 61 -2.68 0.63 2.35
CA LEU A 61 -1.69 1.64 2.01
C LEU A 61 -1.74 1.89 0.51
N MET A 62 -1.97 3.14 0.16
CA MET A 62 -2.03 3.65 -1.19
C MET A 62 -0.85 4.57 -1.45
N VAL A 63 -0.12 4.31 -2.53
CA VAL A 63 0.93 5.19 -3.03
C VAL A 63 0.34 6.04 -4.13
N ARG A 64 0.64 7.33 -4.14
CA ARG A 64 0.15 8.30 -5.13
C ARG A 64 1.28 9.16 -5.63
N GLY A 65 1.32 9.44 -6.92
CA GLY A 65 2.22 10.44 -7.49
C GLY A 65 1.93 11.83 -6.92
N LEU A 66 2.97 12.54 -6.50
CA LEU A 66 2.83 13.92 -6.03
C LEU A 66 2.59 14.85 -7.22
N CYS A 67 3.43 14.74 -8.26
CA CYS A 67 3.38 15.58 -9.44
C CYS A 67 2.61 14.95 -10.61
N SER A 68 2.23 13.68 -10.49
CA SER A 68 1.58 12.92 -11.55
C SER A 68 0.27 12.30 -11.07
N PRO A 69 -0.75 12.18 -11.94
CA PRO A 69 -2.08 11.72 -11.55
C PRO A 69 -2.20 10.18 -11.55
N TRP A 70 -1.35 9.49 -10.80
CA TRP A 70 -1.45 8.04 -10.59
C TRP A 70 -1.59 7.68 -9.11
N LYS A 71 -2.25 6.56 -8.82
CA LYS A 71 -2.37 5.99 -7.47
C LYS A 71 -2.48 4.47 -7.56
N GLN A 72 -1.87 3.75 -6.63
CA GLN A 72 -1.89 2.29 -6.60
C GLN A 72 -1.85 1.77 -5.15
N PRO A 73 -2.68 0.77 -4.81
CA PRO A 73 -2.54 0.06 -3.54
C PRO A 73 -1.26 -0.78 -3.56
N LEU A 74 -0.49 -0.72 -2.47
CA LEU A 74 0.80 -1.42 -2.38
C LEU A 74 0.93 -2.30 -1.15
N TYR A 75 0.09 -2.09 -0.14
CA TYR A 75 0.05 -2.95 1.04
C TYR A 75 -1.38 -3.04 1.58
N TYR A 76 -1.75 -4.22 2.04
CA TYR A 76 -3.03 -4.43 2.71
C TYR A 76 -2.92 -5.50 3.81
N GLN A 77 -3.64 -5.28 4.92
CA GLN A 77 -3.68 -6.25 6.02
C GLN A 77 -5.02 -6.23 6.74
N LEU A 78 -5.48 -7.40 7.18
CA LEU A 78 -6.72 -7.55 7.95
C LEU A 78 -6.47 -7.45 9.45
N ASP A 79 -7.39 -6.79 10.15
CA ASP A 79 -7.50 -6.70 11.61
C ASP A 79 -6.20 -6.31 12.35
N SER A 80 -5.25 -5.70 11.64
CA SER A 80 -3.97 -5.24 12.18
C SER A 80 -3.73 -3.80 11.78
N ALA A 81 -3.29 -3.00 12.75
CA ALA A 81 -2.82 -1.65 12.47
C ALA A 81 -1.45 -1.71 11.77
N MET A 82 -1.18 -0.71 10.94
CA MET A 82 0.13 -0.57 10.32
C MET A 82 1.19 -0.25 11.37
N THR A 83 2.24 -1.06 11.43
CA THR A 83 3.39 -0.82 12.30
C THR A 83 4.41 0.10 11.64
N PRO A 84 5.21 0.86 12.41
CA PRO A 84 6.31 1.64 11.85
C PRO A 84 7.33 0.80 11.07
N GLY A 85 7.53 -0.47 11.47
CA GLY A 85 8.44 -1.39 10.78
C GLY A 85 7.95 -1.77 9.38
N GLU A 86 6.67 -2.12 9.24
CA GLU A 86 6.04 -2.39 7.94
C GLU A 86 6.06 -1.16 7.04
N LEU A 87 5.83 0.03 7.62
CA LEU A 87 5.92 1.28 6.89
C LEU A 87 7.33 1.51 6.33
N VAL A 88 8.35 1.40 7.17
CA VAL A 88 9.74 1.55 6.71
C VAL A 88 10.07 0.50 5.64
N HIS A 89 9.61 -0.74 5.78
CA HIS A 89 9.78 -1.77 4.77
C HIS A 89 9.16 -1.37 3.42
N VAL A 90 7.94 -0.82 3.42
CA VAL A 90 7.29 -0.31 2.20
C VAL A 90 8.06 0.85 1.60
N ILE A 91 8.53 1.81 2.41
CA ILE A 91 9.31 2.96 1.93
C ILE A 91 10.61 2.47 1.26
N VAL A 92 11.36 1.61 1.93
CA VAL A 92 12.60 1.03 1.38
C VAL A 92 12.31 0.28 0.06
N ARG A 93 11.18 -0.43 -0.01
CA ARG A 93 10.77 -1.10 -1.26
C ARG A 93 10.48 -0.11 -2.38
N LEU A 94 9.78 1.00 -2.10
CA LEU A 94 9.50 2.06 -3.08
C LEU A 94 10.76 2.81 -3.52
N GLU A 95 11.69 3.05 -2.60
CA GLU A 95 12.98 3.64 -2.94
C GLU A 95 13.84 2.70 -3.79
N SER A 96 13.77 1.39 -3.54
CA SER A 96 14.52 0.40 -4.33
C SER A 96 14.09 0.33 -5.81
N ILE A 97 12.85 0.70 -6.12
CA ILE A 97 12.33 0.79 -7.50
C ILE A 97 12.54 2.17 -8.13
N GLY A 98 13.17 3.11 -7.42
CA GLY A 98 13.50 4.44 -7.93
C GLY A 98 12.44 5.52 -7.70
N LEU A 99 11.43 5.27 -6.86
CA LEU A 99 10.52 6.31 -6.39
C LEU A 99 11.10 7.07 -5.19
N SER A 100 10.72 8.32 -5.04
CA SER A 100 11.11 9.15 -3.90
C SER A 100 9.88 9.48 -3.07
N VAL A 101 9.82 8.91 -1.87
CA VAL A 101 8.71 9.11 -0.93
C VAL A 101 8.94 10.41 -0.16
N VAL A 102 8.11 11.42 -0.43
CA VAL A 102 8.30 12.76 0.17
C VAL A 102 7.37 13.06 1.35
N ALA A 103 6.24 12.35 1.46
CA ALA A 103 5.31 12.52 2.56
C ALA A 103 4.49 11.25 2.81
N GLY A 104 4.11 11.03 4.07
CA GLY A 104 3.24 9.95 4.50
C GLY A 104 2.17 10.46 5.46
N GLY A 105 0.93 10.00 5.32
CA GLY A 105 -0.15 10.42 6.22
C GLY A 105 -1.37 9.49 6.24
N ARG A 106 -2.16 9.54 7.31
CA ARG A 106 -3.42 8.81 7.40
C ARG A 106 -4.52 9.60 6.68
N HIS A 107 -5.26 8.94 5.79
CA HIS A 107 -6.44 9.53 5.18
C HIS A 107 -7.50 9.72 6.28
N GLY A 108 -7.84 10.97 6.61
CA GLY A 108 -8.87 11.30 7.61
C GLY A 108 -8.45 12.20 8.78
N TYR A 109 -7.18 12.53 8.98
CA TYR A 109 -6.77 13.59 9.93
C TYR A 109 -5.56 14.34 9.39
N SER A 110 -5.74 15.65 9.15
CA SER A 110 -4.65 16.59 8.86
C SER A 110 -3.73 16.70 10.08
N ARG A 111 -2.77 15.80 10.21
CA ARG A 111 -1.56 15.99 11.02
C ARG A 111 -0.38 15.56 10.16
N ASN A 112 0.36 16.55 9.70
CA ASN A 112 1.64 16.37 9.02
C ASN A 112 2.56 15.58 9.97
N VAL A 113 3.07 14.44 9.50
CA VAL A 113 3.98 13.56 10.26
C VAL A 113 5.45 13.96 10.09
N PHE A 114 5.73 15.04 9.36
CA PHE A 114 7.07 15.62 9.27
C PHE A 114 7.03 17.04 9.82
N SER A 115 7.63 17.22 11.00
CA SER A 115 8.06 18.50 11.58
C SER A 115 9.56 18.48 11.78
#